data_AF-N1UMW0-F1
#
_entry.id   AF-N1UMW0-F1
#
_cell.length_a   1.000
_cell.length_b   1.000
_cell.length_c   1.000
_cell.angle_alpha   90.00
_cell.angle_beta   90.00
_cell.angle_gamma   90.00
#
_symmetry.space_group_name_H-M   'P 1'
#
loop_
_entity.id
_entity.type
_entity.pdbx_description
1 polymer ?
#
loop_
_entity_poly.entity_id
_entity_poly.type
_entity_poly.pdbx_seq_one_letter_code
_entity_poly.pdbx_strand_id
1 'polypeptide(L)'
;MIVILLKKEILLLILGAIFVSEALSVILQVGSFKLTGKRIFKMAPLHHHFELGGLKETKIVIRFWIIAVILAIISLSTLKIQ
;
A
#
# COMPACT_ATOMS: atom_id res chain seq x y z
N MET A 1 -3.25 -11.83 12.73
CA MET A 1 -3.83 -12.21 14.04
C MET A 1 -2.79 -12.18 15.16
N ILE A 2 -1.61 -12.79 14.98
CA ILE A 2 -0.51 -12.81 15.98
C ILE A 2 -0.08 -11.40 16.45
N VAL A 3 0.00 -10.41 15.55
CA VAL A 3 0.46 -9.03 15.87
C VAL A 3 -0.50 -8.25 16.78
N ILE A 4 -1.81 -8.52 16.66
CA ILE A 4 -2.86 -7.89 17.48
C ILE A 4 -2.78 -8.42 18.92
N LEU A 5 -2.56 -9.72 19.06
CA LEU A 5 -2.35 -10.38 20.36
C LEU A 5 -1.09 -9.86 21.08
N LEU A 6 -0.08 -9.42 20.33
CA LEU A 6 1.15 -8.83 20.85
C LEU A 6 1.04 -7.34 21.20
N LYS A 7 -0.15 -6.71 21.03
CA LYS A 7 -0.36 -5.25 21.14
C LYS A 7 0.61 -4.42 20.28
N LYS A 8 1.12 -4.99 19.18
CA LYS A 8 2.07 -4.33 18.27
C LYS A 8 1.32 -3.73 17.08
N GLU A 9 0.31 -2.91 17.35
CA GLU A 9 -0.61 -2.37 16.34
C GLU A 9 0.09 -1.48 15.30
N ILE A 10 1.09 -0.72 15.73
CA ILE A 10 1.94 0.11 14.84
C ILE A 10 2.68 -0.75 13.81
N LEU A 11 3.06 -1.97 14.21
CA LEU A 11 3.75 -2.92 13.34
C LEU A 11 2.85 -3.44 12.22
N LEU A 12 1.56 -3.63 12.53
CA LEU A 12 0.54 -4.00 11.55
C LEU A 12 0.39 -2.92 10.48
N LEU A 13 0.44 -1.64 10.87
CA LEU A 13 0.34 -0.53 9.93
C LEU A 13 1.54 -0.49 8.97
N ILE A 14 2.75 -0.71 9.47
CA ILE A 14 3.98 -0.68 8.65
C ILE A 14 4.01 -1.87 7.68
N LEU A 15 3.76 -3.09 8.17
CA LEU A 15 3.71 -4.29 7.32
C LEU A 15 2.55 -4.24 6.32
N GLY A 16 1.44 -3.63 6.71
CA GLY A 16 0.25 -3.46 5.90
C GLY A 16 0.27 -2.22 5.00
N ALA A 17 1.32 -1.39 5.03
CA ALA A 17 1.26 -0.05 4.44
C ALA A 17 0.99 -0.06 2.93
N ILE A 18 1.45 -1.09 2.20
CA ILE A 18 1.14 -1.26 0.78
C ILE A 18 -0.35 -1.53 0.57
N PHE A 19 -0.93 -2.43 1.37
CA PHE A 19 -2.37 -2.73 1.31
C PHE A 19 -3.22 -1.52 1.72
N VAL A 20 -2.78 -0.76 2.73
CA VAL A 20 -3.42 0.49 3.14
C VAL A 20 -3.37 1.52 2.01
N SER A 21 -2.24 1.64 1.32
CA SER A 21 -2.07 2.55 0.19
C SER A 21 -2.97 2.17 -1.00
N GLU A 22 -3.09 0.88 -1.31
CA GLU A 22 -4.01 0.36 -2.31
C GLU A 22 -5.48 0.70 -1.98
N ALA A 23 -5.90 0.46 -0.74
CA ALA A 23 -7.25 0.80 -0.29
C ALA A 23 -7.51 2.32 -0.31
N LEU A 24 -6.56 3.12 0.19
CA LEU A 24 -6.63 4.58 0.15
C LEU A 24 -6.76 5.12 -1.26
N SER A 25 -6.09 4.50 -2.23
CA SER A 25 -6.18 4.92 -3.63
C SER A 25 -7.59 4.79 -4.19
N VAL A 26 -8.32 3.73 -3.79
CA VAL A 26 -9.72 3.52 -4.18
C VAL A 26 -10.61 4.54 -3.49
N ILE A 27 -10.41 4.77 -2.18
CA ILE A 27 -11.19 5.77 -1.43
C ILE A 27 -11.02 7.17 -2.03
N LEU A 28 -9.79 7.57 -2.31
CA LEU A 28 -9.49 8.87 -2.91
C LEU A 28 -10.02 8.97 -4.35
N GLN A 29 -9.90 7.91 -5.14
CA GLN A 29 -10.43 7.88 -6.52
C GLN A 29 -11.95 8.03 -6.53
N VAL A 30 -12.66 7.25 -5.70
CA VAL A 30 -14.12 7.31 -5.59
C VAL A 30 -14.56 8.66 -5.01
N GLY A 31 -13.88 9.15 -3.97
CA GLY A 31 -14.16 10.44 -3.36
C GLY A 31 -13.99 11.60 -4.35
N SER A 32 -12.89 11.63 -5.10
CA SER A 32 -12.64 12.65 -6.12
C SER A 32 -13.67 12.60 -7.25
N PHE A 33 -14.03 11.40 -7.71
CA PHE A 33 -15.04 11.24 -8.76
C PHE A 33 -16.43 11.68 -8.30
N LYS A 34 -16.81 11.40 -7.04
CA LYS A 34 -18.09 11.85 -6.46
C LYS A 34 -18.16 13.36 -6.24
N LEU A 35 -17.05 13.99 -5.84
CA LEU A 35 -17.02 15.42 -5.49
C LEU A 35 -16.77 16.34 -6.70
N THR A 36 -15.90 15.91 -7.61
CA THR A 36 -15.40 16.76 -8.71
C THR A 36 -15.66 16.19 -10.11
N GLY A 37 -16.13 14.94 -10.20
CA GLY A 37 -16.28 14.22 -11.47
C GLY A 37 -14.96 13.84 -12.15
N LYS A 38 -13.82 14.17 -11.55
CA LYS A 38 -12.49 13.92 -12.12
C LYS A 38 -11.84 12.72 -11.47
N ARG A 39 -11.00 12.02 -12.25
CA ARG A 39 -10.17 10.90 -11.78
C ARG A 39 -8.79 11.44 -11.41
N ILE A 40 -8.27 11.06 -10.24
CA ILE A 40 -6.91 11.43 -9.80
C ILE A 40 -5.86 10.42 -10.27
N PHE A 41 -6.22 9.14 -10.32
CA PHE A 41 -5.42 8.06 -10.89
C PHE A 41 -6.03 7.62 -12.22
N LYS A 42 -5.18 7.19 -13.16
CA LYS A 42 -5.60 6.50 -14.41
C LYS A 42 -6.62 5.38 -14.14
N MET A 43 -6.34 4.54 -13.14
CA MET A 43 -7.22 3.52 -12.61
C MET A 43 -6.84 3.27 -11.15
N ALA A 44 -7.81 2.95 -10.31
CA ALA A 44 -7.57 2.48 -8.95
C ALA A 44 -7.98 1.00 -8.89
N PRO A 45 -7.24 0.13 -8.18
CA PRO A 45 -6.14 0.44 -7.24
C PRO A 45 -4.80 0.88 -7.88
N LEU A 46 -3.80 1.26 -7.06
CA LEU A 46 -2.51 1.82 -7.54
C LEU A 46 -1.77 0.89 -8.50
N HIS A 47 -1.79 -0.43 -8.32
CA HIS A 47 -1.08 -1.31 -9.24
C HIS A 47 -1.60 -1.21 -10.70
N HIS A 48 -2.91 -1.08 -10.91
CA HIS A 48 -3.47 -0.84 -12.25
C HIS A 48 -3.14 0.56 -12.80
N HIS A 49 -2.96 1.55 -11.92
CA HIS A 49 -2.44 2.85 -12.34
C HIS A 49 -1.08 2.72 -13.05
N PHE A 50 -0.19 1.90 -12.47
CA PHE A 50 1.14 1.65 -13.03
C PHE A 50 1.10 0.78 -14.28
N GLU A 51 0.16 -0.17 -14.35
CA GLU A 51 -0.06 -1.02 -15.52
C GLU A 51 -0.47 -0.17 -16.74
N LEU A 52 -1.45 0.73 -16.58
CA LEU A 52 -1.82 1.74 -17.58
C LEU A 52 -0.75 2.82 -17.82
N GLY A 53 0.32 2.80 -17.02
CA GLY A 53 1.56 3.55 -17.25
C GLY A 53 2.51 2.86 -18.24
N GLY A 54 2.18 1.65 -18.72
CA GLY A 54 3.02 0.85 -19.62
C GLY A 54 3.99 -0.08 -18.91
N LEU A 55 3.88 -0.25 -17.60
CA LEU A 55 4.69 -1.21 -16.85
C LEU A 55 4.04 -2.60 -16.90
N LYS A 56 4.85 -3.63 -17.17
CA LYS A 56 4.40 -5.03 -17.07
C LYS A 56 4.02 -5.37 -15.64
N GLU A 57 2.92 -6.10 -15.47
CA GLU A 57 2.41 -6.56 -14.17
C GLU A 57 3.50 -7.17 -13.30
N THR A 58 4.28 -8.12 -13.84
CA THR A 58 5.39 -8.76 -13.11
C THR A 58 6.39 -7.76 -12.55
N LYS A 59 6.70 -6.69 -13.30
CA LYS A 59 7.65 -5.64 -12.85
C LYS A 59 7.05 -4.81 -11.72
N ILE A 60 5.74 -4.57 -11.73
CA ILE A 60 5.02 -3.85 -10.67
C ILE A 60 5.00 -4.69 -9.39
N VAL A 61 4.62 -5.96 -9.50
CA VAL A 61 4.57 -6.90 -8.37
C VAL A 61 5.95 -7.01 -7.70
N ILE A 62 7.02 -7.19 -8.47
CA ILE A 62 8.38 -7.25 -7.93
C ILE A 62 8.76 -5.95 -7.20
N ARG A 63 8.42 -4.78 -7.75
CA ARG A 63 8.69 -3.49 -7.08
C ARG A 63 7.91 -3.34 -5.78
N PHE A 64 6.65 -3.76 -5.75
CA PHE A 64 5.83 -3.75 -4.55
C PHE A 64 6.41 -4.70 -3.49
N TRP A 65 6.90 -5.87 -3.89
CA TRP A 65 7.60 -6.78 -2.98
C TRP A 65 8.89 -6.19 -2.42
N ILE A 66 9.69 -5.50 -3.23
CA ILE A 66 10.90 -4.80 -2.74
C ILE A 66 10.53 -3.79 -1.65
N ILE A 67 9.48 -2.98 -1.89
CA ILE A 67 8.98 -2.02 -0.89
C ILE A 67 8.46 -2.75 0.35
N ALA A 68 7.75 -3.87 0.18
CA ALA A 68 7.21 -4.67 1.29
C ALA A 68 8.34 -5.21 2.18
N VAL A 69 9.41 -5.72 1.57
CA VAL A 69 10.58 -6.24 2.29
C VAL A 69 11.31 -5.11 3.04
N ILE A 70 11.47 -3.94 2.42
CA ILE A 70 12.07 -2.77 3.09
C ILE A 70 11.23 -2.36 4.30
N LEU A 71 9.90 -2.25 4.15
CA LEU A 71 8.99 -1.94 5.24
C LEU A 71 9.03 -3.01 6.34
N ALA A 72 9.16 -4.29 5.97
CA ALA A 72 9.31 -5.38 6.93
C ALA A 72 10.62 -5.28 7.73
N ILE A 73 11.74 -4.92 7.09
CA ILE A 73 13.03 -4.71 7.80
C ILE A 73 12.93 -3.52 8.75
N ILE A 74 12.31 -2.41 8.32
CA ILE A 74 12.09 -1.23 9.17
C ILE A 74 11.20 -1.61 10.36
N SER A 75 10.10 -2.30 10.10
CA SER A 75 9.16 -2.82 11.09
C SER A 75 9.86 -3.67 12.16
N LEU A 76 10.71 -4.61 11.75
CA LEU A 76 11.49 -5.45 12.66
C LEU A 76 12.54 -4.64 13.45
N SER A 77 13.11 -3.59 12.84
CA SER A 77 14.08 -2.71 13.51
C SER A 77 13.40 -1.87 14.60
N THR A 78 12.18 -1.37 14.35
CA THR A 78 11.37 -0.67 15.36
C THR A 78 11.00 -1.58 16.53
N LEU A 79 10.86 -2.88 16.30
CA LEU A 79 10.55 -3.85 17.35
C LEU A 79 11.68 -3.98 18.39
N LYS A 80 12.94 -3.79 18.00
CA LYS A 80 14.09 -3.75 18.91
C LYS A 80 14.20 -2.45 19.72
N ILE A 81 13.51 -1.39 19.30
CA ILE A 81 13.55 -0.05 19.92
C ILE A 81 12.48 0.07 21.02
N GLN A 82 11.53 -0.86 21.10
CA GLN A 82 10.57 -0.99 22.22
C GLN A 82 11.07 -1.99 23.26
#